data_AF-A0A6P7QFE7-F1
#
_entry.id   AF-A0A6P7QFE7-F1
#
_cell.length_a   1.000
_cell.length_b   1.000
_cell.length_c   1.000
_cell.angle_alpha   90.00
_cell.angle_beta   90.00
_cell.angle_gamma   90.00
#
_symmetry.space_group_name_H-M   'P 1'
#
loop_
_entity.id
_entity.type
_entity.pdbx_description
1 polymer ?
#
loop_
_entity_poly.entity_id
_entity_poly.type
_entity_poly.pdbx_seq_one_letter_code
_entity_poly.pdbx_strand_id
1 'polypeptide(L)'
;MRFLQSVTEVLPLWHLSARLYHKPSGAMLLLLTLALLASPTCRAQNILGNRVGKYFYVQGEDQGQLKGMRIFLSVLKFIKGFQLQFGNNWTDVYGSRSENFIDFLLEDGEHVIKVEGSC
;
A
#
# COMPACT_ATOMS: atom_id res chain seq x y z
N MET A 1 -5.59 -3.73 -14.41
CA MET A 1 -4.32 -3.48 -13.70
C MET A 1 -4.63 -3.25 -12.22
N ARG A 2 -3.77 -3.66 -11.27
CA ARG A 2 -4.20 -4.00 -9.89
C ARG A 2 -3.52 -3.10 -8.85
N PHE A 3 -4.30 -2.68 -7.86
CA PHE A 3 -3.85 -1.93 -6.69
C PHE A 3 -4.19 -2.73 -5.42
N LEU A 4 -3.37 -2.56 -4.38
CA LEU A 4 -3.35 -3.37 -3.16
C LEU A 4 -4.22 -2.74 -2.08
N GLN A 5 -4.97 -3.56 -1.33
CA GLN A 5 -5.59 -3.10 -0.10
C GLN A 5 -5.51 -4.16 1.00
N SER A 6 -5.10 -3.74 2.19
CA SER A 6 -5.33 -4.44 3.45
C SER A 6 -5.77 -3.42 4.50
N VAL A 7 -7.01 -3.56 5.00
CA VAL A 7 -7.47 -2.85 6.19
C VAL A 7 -7.27 -3.80 7.37
N THR A 8 -6.54 -3.35 8.37
CA THR A 8 -6.63 -3.89 9.72
C THR A 8 -7.02 -2.76 10.64
N GLU A 9 -8.21 -2.88 11.26
CA GLU A 9 -8.61 -2.02 12.37
C GLU A 9 -7.54 -2.13 13.47
N VAL A 10 -6.79 -1.06 13.68
CA VAL A 10 -6.01 -0.89 14.91
C VAL A 10 -6.95 -0.18 15.87
N LEU A 11 -7.58 -0.96 16.76
CA LEU A 11 -8.30 -0.40 17.91
C LEU A 11 -7.36 0.57 18.65
N PRO A 12 -7.77 1.81 18.95
CA PRO A 12 -6.88 2.77 19.57
C PRO A 12 -6.58 2.35 21.02
N LEU A 13 -5.33 1.98 21.27
CA LEU A 13 -4.79 1.63 22.59
C LEU A 13 -4.61 2.88 23.49
N TRP A 14 -5.59 3.78 23.55
CA TRP A 14 -5.53 5.01 24.36
C TRP A 14 -6.34 4.93 25.67
N HIS A 15 -7.02 3.81 25.93
CA HIS A 15 -7.87 3.65 27.12
C HIS A 15 -7.17 3.09 28.38
N LEU A 16 -5.86 2.80 28.35
CA LEU A 16 -5.13 2.19 29.48
C LEU A 16 -4.07 3.08 30.15
N SER A 17 -3.95 4.36 29.74
CA SER A 17 -2.95 5.30 30.28
C SER A 17 -3.36 5.93 31.62
N ALA A 18 -3.66 5.12 32.63
CA ALA A 18 -3.76 5.63 34.00
C ALA A 18 -3.55 4.53 35.06
N ARG A 19 -2.50 3.71 34.94
CA ARG A 19 -1.92 3.04 36.11
C ARG A 19 -0.52 2.48 35.81
N LEU A 20 0.44 2.94 36.61
CA LEU A 20 1.74 2.35 36.93
C LEU A 20 2.90 2.62 35.95
N TYR A 21 3.66 3.67 36.26
CA TYR A 21 5.10 3.72 35.99
C TYR A 21 5.79 2.57 36.77
N HIS A 22 5.78 1.38 36.19
CA HIS A 22 6.53 0.21 36.66
C HIS A 22 7.62 -0.07 35.63
N LYS A 23 8.88 -0.18 36.08
CA LYS A 23 10.01 -0.53 35.21
C LYS A 23 9.68 -1.87 34.52
N PRO A 24 9.56 -1.93 33.18
CA PRO A 24 9.20 -3.16 32.52
C PRO A 24 10.27 -4.21 32.79
N SER A 25 9.86 -5.37 33.29
CA SER A 25 10.77 -6.50 33.53
C SER A 25 11.28 -7.04 32.20
N GLY A 26 12.46 -7.68 32.20
CA GLY A 26 13.02 -8.29 30.99
C GLY A 26 12.07 -9.31 30.34
N ALA A 27 11.23 -9.97 31.15
CA ALA A 27 10.19 -10.88 30.67
C ALA A 27 9.07 -10.15 29.89
N MET A 28 8.64 -8.96 30.32
CA MET A 28 7.65 -8.16 29.59
C MET A 28 8.18 -7.72 28.22
N LEU A 29 9.45 -7.29 28.15
CA LEU A 29 10.06 -6.91 26.88
C LEU A 29 10.18 -8.11 25.93
N LEU A 30 10.57 -9.28 26.45
CA LEU A 30 10.63 -10.53 25.67
C LEU A 30 9.26 -10.92 25.09
N LEU A 31 8.21 -10.85 25.91
CA LEU A 31 6.83 -11.14 25.46
C LEU A 31 6.35 -10.12 24.42
N LEU A 32 6.68 -8.84 24.58
CA LEU A 32 6.34 -7.80 23.60
C LEU A 32 7.06 -8.03 22.27
N THR A 33 8.33 -8.40 22.33
CA THR A 33 9.14 -8.71 21.14
C THR A 33 8.61 -9.96 20.44
N LEU A 34 8.28 -11.01 21.20
CA LEU A 34 7.68 -12.24 20.67
C LEU A 34 6.30 -11.98 20.05
N ALA A 35 5.49 -11.11 20.66
CA ALA A 35 4.22 -10.68 20.09
C ALA A 35 4.38 -9.89 18.79
N LEU A 36 5.38 -8.98 18.70
CA LEU A 36 5.70 -8.26 17.46
C LEU A 36 6.21 -9.20 16.36
N LEU A 37 7.04 -10.18 16.68
CA LEU A 37 7.54 -11.17 15.71
C LEU A 37 6.47 -12.18 15.28
N ALA A 38 5.54 -12.53 16.17
CA ALA A 38 4.42 -13.42 15.89
C ALA A 38 3.26 -12.69 15.18
N SER A 39 3.28 -11.36 15.15
CA SER A 39 2.34 -10.57 14.36
C SER A 39 2.51 -10.92 12.88
N PRO A 40 1.42 -11.19 12.14
CA PRO A 40 1.53 -11.47 10.72
C PRO A 40 2.23 -10.30 10.03
N THR A 41 3.37 -10.57 9.39
CA THR A 41 4.03 -9.57 8.56
C THR A 41 3.06 -9.14 7.46
N CYS A 42 2.72 -7.85 7.39
CA CYS A 42 1.82 -7.32 6.37
C CYS A 42 2.40 -7.64 4.98
N ARG A 43 1.80 -8.60 4.30
CA ARG A 43 2.13 -8.97 2.92
C ARG A 43 0.80 -9.06 2.18
N ALA A 44 0.50 -8.06 1.38
CA ALA A 44 -0.64 -8.11 0.47
C ALA A 44 -0.32 -9.13 -0.64
N GLN A 45 -0.91 -10.32 -0.56
CA GLN A 45 -0.67 -11.43 -1.51
C GLN A 45 -1.91 -11.86 -2.29
N ASN A 46 -3.01 -11.11 -2.23
CA ASN A 46 -4.22 -11.45 -2.98
C ASN A 46 -4.21 -10.80 -4.38
N ILE A 47 -4.00 -11.61 -5.42
CA ILE A 47 -3.92 -11.14 -6.81
C ILE A 47 -5.32 -11.25 -7.46
N LEU A 48 -6.06 -10.13 -7.54
CA LEU A 48 -7.46 -10.08 -7.97
C LEU A 48 -7.68 -9.90 -9.49
N GLY A 49 -8.39 -10.82 -10.16
CA GLY A 49 -8.66 -10.81 -11.61
C GLY A 49 -8.04 -12.00 -12.39
N ASN A 50 -8.35 -12.14 -13.68
CA ASN A 50 -7.96 -13.30 -14.52
C ASN A 50 -6.44 -13.56 -14.53
N ARG A 51 -6.00 -14.83 -14.53
CA ARG A 51 -4.59 -15.25 -14.40
C ARG A 51 -3.83 -15.27 -15.74
N VAL A 52 -4.08 -14.27 -16.59
CA VAL A 52 -3.49 -14.17 -17.94
C VAL A 52 -2.64 -12.91 -18.04
N GLY A 53 -1.48 -13.02 -18.69
CA GLY A 53 -0.56 -11.91 -18.94
C GLY A 53 0.73 -11.95 -18.10
N LYS A 54 1.50 -10.86 -18.14
CA LYS A 54 2.71 -10.68 -17.34
C LYS A 54 2.37 -9.99 -16.02
N TYR A 55 2.94 -10.50 -14.93
CA TYR A 55 2.88 -9.86 -13.62
C TYR A 55 3.96 -8.77 -13.53
N PHE A 56 3.70 -7.77 -12.69
CA PHE A 56 4.68 -6.75 -12.36
C PHE A 56 4.66 -6.51 -10.85
N TYR A 57 5.80 -6.04 -10.34
CA TYR A 57 5.98 -5.57 -8.98
C TYR A 57 6.78 -4.27 -9.05
N VAL A 58 6.42 -3.29 -8.24
CA VAL A 58 7.09 -1.99 -8.20
C VAL A 58 7.72 -1.83 -6.84
N GLN A 59 9.04 -1.73 -6.83
CA GLN A 59 9.81 -1.32 -5.65
C GLN A 59 10.10 0.17 -5.78
N GLY A 60 9.60 0.99 -4.86
CA GLY A 60 9.78 2.44 -4.92
C GLY A 60 10.05 3.09 -3.57
N GLU A 61 10.18 2.30 -2.50
CA GLU A 61 10.40 2.79 -1.12
C GLU A 61 11.74 3.53 -0.98
N ASP A 62 12.74 3.17 -1.78
CA ASP A 62 14.03 3.84 -1.87
C ASP A 62 13.97 5.19 -2.59
N GLN A 63 12.93 5.42 -3.40
CA GLN A 63 12.72 6.66 -4.17
C GLN A 63 11.85 7.69 -3.42
N GLY A 64 11.37 7.34 -2.23
CA GLY A 64 10.54 8.19 -1.38
C GLY A 64 9.11 7.72 -1.26
N GLN A 65 8.24 8.58 -0.72
CA GLN A 65 6.82 8.26 -0.52
C GLN A 65 6.06 8.26 -1.85
N LEU A 66 5.00 7.45 -1.94
CA LEU A 66 4.05 7.52 -3.06
C LEU A 66 3.38 8.90 -3.07
N LYS A 67 3.56 9.65 -4.14
CA LYS A 67 3.02 11.00 -4.35
C LYS A 67 1.95 11.06 -5.45
N GLY A 68 1.83 10.00 -6.25
CA GLY A 68 0.82 9.98 -7.30
C GLY A 68 0.73 8.67 -8.05
N MET A 69 -0.33 8.55 -8.84
CA MET A 69 -0.49 7.51 -9.84
C MET A 69 -1.06 8.12 -11.12
N ARG A 70 -0.66 7.54 -12.25
CA ARG A 70 -1.27 7.76 -13.56
C ARG A 70 -1.89 6.47 -14.03
N ILE A 71 -3.16 6.51 -14.44
CA ILE A 71 -3.91 5.36 -14.92
C ILE A 71 -4.22 5.51 -16.41
N PHE A 72 -3.67 4.63 -17.24
CA PHE A 72 -3.92 4.57 -18.66
C PHE A 72 -5.15 3.72 -18.98
N LEU A 73 -6.06 4.28 -19.76
CA LEU A 73 -7.34 3.69 -20.12
C LEU A 73 -7.43 3.40 -21.62
N SER A 74 -8.21 2.38 -21.97
CA SER A 74 -8.66 2.15 -23.34
C SER A 74 -9.72 3.19 -23.73
N VAL A 75 -10.08 3.21 -25.02
CA VAL A 75 -11.22 4.01 -25.52
C VAL A 75 -12.53 3.63 -24.80
N LEU A 76 -12.70 2.35 -24.47
CA LEU A 76 -13.82 1.81 -23.69
C LEU A 76 -13.63 1.95 -22.17
N LYS A 77 -12.68 2.78 -21.72
CA LYS A 77 -12.38 3.07 -20.29
C LYS A 77 -11.91 1.85 -19.47
N PHE A 78 -11.41 0.80 -20.11
CA PHE A 78 -10.74 -0.30 -19.40
C PHE A 78 -9.31 0.07 -19.02
N ILE A 79 -8.90 -0.31 -17.81
CA ILE A 79 -7.54 -0.06 -17.34
C ILE A 79 -6.53 -0.91 -18.13
N LYS A 80 -5.60 -0.25 -18.82
CA LYS A 80 -4.54 -0.87 -19.62
C LYS A 80 -3.14 -0.74 -19.02
N GLY A 81 -2.89 0.35 -18.30
CA GLY A 81 -1.55 0.69 -17.82
C GLY A 81 -1.57 1.62 -16.61
N PHE A 82 -0.44 1.70 -15.91
CA PHE A 82 -0.22 2.59 -14.77
C PHE A 82 1.22 3.10 -14.80
N GLN A 83 1.43 4.27 -14.20
CA GLN A 83 2.69 4.70 -13.63
C GLN A 83 2.44 5.11 -12.18
N LEU A 84 3.44 4.93 -11.32
CA LEU A 84 3.43 5.44 -9.96
C LEU A 84 4.46 6.57 -9.86
N GLN A 85 4.23 7.50 -8.95
CA GLN A 85 5.18 8.56 -8.63
C GLN A 85 5.68 8.37 -7.20
N PHE A 86 6.98 8.18 -7.04
CA PHE A 86 7.65 8.12 -5.75
C PHE A 86 8.55 9.35 -5.60
N GLY A 87 8.33 10.13 -4.53
CA GLY A 87 8.92 11.47 -4.41
C GLY A 87 8.57 12.31 -5.65
N ASN A 88 9.58 12.78 -6.38
CA ASN A 88 9.40 13.57 -7.59
C ASN A 88 9.55 12.75 -8.89
N ASN A 89 9.82 11.44 -8.79
CA ASN A 89 10.15 10.59 -9.93
C ASN A 89 8.97 9.70 -10.32
N TRP A 90 8.71 9.64 -11.63
CA TRP A 90 7.77 8.68 -12.19
C TRP A 90 8.47 7.37 -12.50
N THR A 91 7.81 6.26 -12.22
CA THR A 91 8.26 4.93 -12.64
C THR A 91 8.08 4.73 -14.14
N ASP A 92 8.64 3.63 -14.65
CA ASP A 92 8.26 3.08 -15.94
C ASP A 92 6.75 2.78 -16.02
N VAL A 93 6.25 2.66 -17.25
CA VAL A 93 4.88 2.25 -17.51
C VAL A 93 4.77 0.74 -17.32
N TYR A 94 3.88 0.33 -16.43
CA TYR A 94 3.49 -1.06 -16.30
C TYR A 94 2.19 -1.28 -17.11
N GLY A 95 2.13 -2.36 -17.90
CA GLY A 95 1.02 -2.57 -18.84
C GLY A 95 1.23 -1.84 -20.16
N SER A 96 0.20 -1.13 -20.66
CA SER A 96 0.27 -0.39 -21.93
C SER A 96 -0.06 1.10 -21.75
N ARG A 97 0.77 1.95 -22.36
CA ARG A 97 0.53 3.39 -22.47
C ARG A 97 -0.68 3.69 -23.36
N SER A 98 -1.35 4.79 -23.07
CA SER A 98 -2.48 5.35 -23.84
C SER A 98 -2.46 6.87 -23.72
N GLU A 99 -3.01 7.59 -24.69
CA GLU A 99 -3.23 9.04 -24.57
C GLU A 99 -4.39 9.36 -23.63
N ASN A 100 -5.32 8.39 -23.45
CA ASN A 100 -6.38 8.50 -22.46
C ASN A 100 -5.86 8.05 -21.10
N PHE A 101 -5.61 9.00 -20.20
CA PHE A 101 -5.19 8.70 -18.83
C PHE A 101 -5.86 9.61 -17.79
N ILE A 102 -5.78 9.18 -16.53
CA ILE A 102 -6.21 9.94 -15.35
C ILE A 102 -5.02 10.00 -14.39
N ASP A 103 -4.72 11.20 -13.90
CA ASP A 103 -3.72 11.41 -12.85
C ASP A 103 -4.41 11.61 -11.50
N PHE A 104 -3.91 10.93 -10.48
CA PHE A 104 -4.24 11.17 -9.08
C PHE A 104 -2.95 11.54 -8.36
N LEU A 105 -2.84 12.79 -7.95
CA LEU A 105 -1.73 13.29 -7.16
C LEU A 105 -2.17 13.38 -5.71
N LEU A 106 -1.29 12.97 -4.80
CA LEU A 106 -1.52 12.99 -3.37
C LEU A 106 -0.95 14.28 -2.79
N GLU A 107 -1.68 14.88 -1.86
CA GLU A 107 -1.18 16.00 -1.08
C GLU A 107 -0.07 15.56 -0.11
N ASP A 108 0.64 16.54 0.47
CA ASP A 108 1.66 16.26 1.48
C ASP A 108 1.05 15.63 2.73
N GLY A 109 1.45 14.39 3.01
CA GLY A 109 0.94 13.59 4.14
C GLY A 109 -0.29 12.73 3.79
N GLU A 110 -0.90 12.93 2.62
CA GLU A 110 -1.95 12.05 2.12
C GLU A 110 -1.36 10.69 1.71
N HIS A 111 -2.11 9.62 1.95
CA HIS A 111 -1.69 8.26 1.64
C HIS A 111 -2.87 7.38 1.24
N VAL A 112 -2.64 6.47 0.29
CA VAL A 112 -3.64 5.47 -0.09
C VAL A 112 -3.74 4.41 1.01
N ILE A 113 -4.88 4.37 1.69
CA ILE A 113 -5.21 3.33 2.69
C ILE A 113 -6.10 2.23 2.15
N LYS A 114 -6.78 2.50 1.03
CA LYS A 114 -7.88 1.67 0.52
C LYS A 114 -7.96 1.71 -1.01
N VAL A 115 -8.14 0.53 -1.62
CA VAL A 115 -8.33 0.35 -3.05
C VAL A 115 -9.36 -0.75 -3.30
N GLU A 116 -10.47 -0.37 -3.90
CA GLU A 116 -11.53 -1.27 -4.35
C GLU A 116 -11.57 -1.34 -5.88
N GLY A 117 -12.08 -2.43 -6.44
CA GLY A 117 -12.21 -2.59 -7.89
C GLY A 117 -13.15 -3.71 -8.28
N SER A 118 -13.61 -3.67 -9.53
CA SER A 118 -14.40 -4.70 -10.19
C SER A 118 -13.65 -5.31 -11.38
N CYS A 119 -14.03 -6.52 -11.76
CA CYS A 119 -13.46 -7.25 -12.90
C CYS A 119 -14.52 -7.56 -13.96
#